data_AF-A0A9P8EXS4-F1
#
_entry.id   AF-A0A9P8EXS4-F1
#
_cell.length_a   1.000
_cell.length_b   1.000
_cell.length_c   1.000
_cell.angle_alpha   90.00
_cell.angle_beta   90.00
_cell.angle_gamma   90.00
#
_symmetry.space_group_name_H-M   'P 1'
#
loop_
_entity.id
_entity.type
_entity.pdbx_description
1 polymer ?
#
loop_
_entity_poly.entity_id
_entity_poly.type
_entity_poly.pdbx_seq_one_letter_code
_entity_poly.pdbx_strand_id
1 'polypeptide(L)'
;MQLLTRRPTSSQSEKEKDEDFEVDWVLLYDFQDIEVHHATDEYHTLIRDIEAFGLEAEVRHGYGTTLIMLIRVPRNKLGNEVYRSRVKDWLFGIVHVRPLGDSSTVIDAATPSEEIRSVFHLVTWTKEQGGAGITANFGQWQHITASFAPHAWTANKKLLKKLSAKMILEINDLDQIKALFGEKV
;
A
#
# COMPACT_ATOMS: atom_id res chain seq x y z
N MET A 1 45.42 -35.56 24.04
CA MET A 1 45.03 -34.27 23.44
C MET A 1 43.61 -34.40 22.91
N GLN A 2 42.62 -34.02 23.71
CA GLN A 2 41.20 -33.98 23.30
C GLN A 2 40.95 -32.67 22.56
N LEU A 3 40.49 -32.74 21.32
CA LEU A 3 40.06 -31.59 20.53
C LEU A 3 38.56 -31.35 20.81
N LEU A 4 38.25 -30.26 21.52
CA LEU A 4 36.87 -29.78 21.68
C LEU A 4 36.34 -29.33 20.32
N THR A 5 35.32 -30.01 19.82
CA THR A 5 34.46 -29.49 18.75
C THR A 5 33.52 -28.44 19.33
N ARG A 6 33.77 -27.16 19.00
CA ARG A 6 32.84 -26.06 19.30
C ARG A 6 31.54 -26.26 18.50
N ARG A 7 30.41 -26.35 19.20
CA ARG A 7 29.07 -26.17 18.61
C ARG A 7 28.97 -24.78 17.99
N PRO A 8 28.43 -24.61 16.78
CA PRO A 8 28.06 -23.28 16.30
C PRO A 8 26.89 -22.78 17.16
N THR A 9 27.11 -21.64 17.80
CA THR A 9 26.10 -20.88 18.53
C THR A 9 25.02 -20.38 17.58
N SER A 10 23.77 -20.63 17.96
CA SER A 10 22.50 -20.28 17.30
C SER A 10 22.22 -18.77 17.25
N SER A 11 23.14 -17.98 16.71
CA SER A 11 22.98 -16.52 16.58
C SER A 11 23.30 -16.03 15.16
N GLN A 12 23.26 -16.93 14.17
CA GLN A 12 23.55 -16.61 12.77
C GLN A 12 22.37 -16.87 11.83
N SER A 13 21.17 -17.20 12.35
CA SER A 13 19.96 -17.43 11.55
C SER A 13 18.98 -16.25 11.51
N GLU A 14 19.29 -15.09 12.11
CA GLU A 14 18.40 -13.91 12.14
C GLU A 14 18.88 -12.75 11.25
N LYS A 15 19.84 -13.00 10.35
CA LYS A 15 20.30 -11.99 9.38
C LYS A 15 20.30 -12.53 7.95
N GLU A 16 19.21 -13.21 7.58
CA GLU A 16 18.94 -13.54 6.19
C GLU A 16 17.81 -12.65 5.68
N LYS A 17 18.22 -11.63 4.91
CA LYS A 17 17.45 -10.92 3.88
C LYS A 17 16.23 -10.11 4.33
N ASP A 18 16.49 -8.93 4.90
CA ASP A 18 15.69 -7.76 4.52
C ASP A 18 16.09 -7.39 3.07
N GLU A 19 15.60 -8.15 2.08
CA GLU A 19 15.42 -7.56 0.75
C GLU A 19 14.41 -6.43 0.95
N ASP A 20 14.74 -5.19 0.56
CA ASP A 20 13.87 -4.01 0.74
C ASP A 20 12.46 -4.33 0.18
N PHE A 21 11.55 -4.73 1.06
CA PHE A 21 10.16 -4.98 0.70
C PHE A 21 9.57 -3.61 0.38
N GLU A 22 9.40 -3.34 -0.92
CA GLU A 22 8.81 -2.10 -1.39
C GLU A 22 7.35 -2.05 -0.93
N VAL A 23 7.10 -1.22 0.09
CA VAL A 23 5.77 -1.07 0.70
C VAL A 23 4.95 -0.09 -0.11
N ASP A 24 3.80 -0.54 -0.60
CA ASP A 24 2.84 0.32 -1.30
C ASP A 24 1.73 0.81 -0.35
N TRP A 25 1.38 0.00 0.65
CA TRP A 25 0.31 0.30 1.59
C TRP A 25 0.56 -0.28 2.98
N VAL A 26 0.09 0.41 4.02
CA VAL A 26 0.26 0.02 5.42
C VAL A 26 -1.11 -0.06 6.09
N LEU A 27 -1.34 -1.17 6.80
CA LEU A 27 -2.47 -1.34 7.69
C LEU A 27 -1.96 -1.45 9.14
N LEU A 28 -2.60 -0.73 10.04
CA LEU A 28 -2.36 -0.84 11.47
C LEU A 28 -3.52 -1.61 12.09
N TYR A 29 -3.23 -2.79 12.62
CA TYR A 29 -4.19 -3.65 13.31
C TYR A 29 -3.93 -3.59 14.81
N ASP A 30 -4.90 -3.13 15.58
CA ASP A 30 -4.84 -3.04 17.04
C ASP A 30 -5.82 -4.02 17.66
N PHE A 31 -5.30 -4.98 18.42
CA PHE A 31 -6.08 -6.03 19.05
C PHE A 31 -6.20 -5.85 20.56
N GLN A 32 -6.06 -4.63 21.08
CA GLN A 32 -6.13 -4.35 22.52
C GLN A 32 -7.45 -4.80 23.17
N ASP A 33 -8.57 -4.64 22.46
CA ASP A 33 -9.93 -4.83 22.99
C ASP A 33 -10.57 -6.17 22.60
N ILE A 34 -9.79 -7.10 22.03
CA ILE A 34 -10.26 -8.40 21.52
C ILE A 34 -9.49 -9.56 22.15
N GLU A 35 -10.17 -10.69 22.35
CA GLU A 35 -9.51 -11.91 22.80
C GLU A 35 -8.56 -12.45 21.71
N VAL A 36 -7.42 -12.99 22.14
CA VAL A 36 -6.34 -13.44 21.24
C VAL A 36 -6.83 -14.44 20.19
N HIS A 37 -7.76 -15.34 20.54
CA HIS A 37 -8.31 -16.31 19.59
C HIS A 37 -9.10 -15.63 18.46
N HIS A 38 -9.99 -14.70 18.80
CA HIS A 38 -10.72 -13.93 17.80
C HIS A 38 -9.79 -13.04 16.95
N ALA A 39 -8.77 -12.44 17.56
CA ALA A 39 -7.77 -11.65 16.84
C ALA A 39 -6.99 -12.50 15.83
N THR A 40 -6.71 -13.76 16.18
CA THR A 40 -6.02 -14.71 15.30
C THR A 40 -6.89 -15.09 14.10
N ASP A 41 -8.18 -15.31 14.31
CA ASP A 41 -9.13 -15.63 13.24
C ASP A 41 -9.33 -14.44 12.28
N GLU A 42 -9.46 -13.22 12.80
CA GLU A 42 -9.52 -11.99 12.00
C GLU A 42 -8.23 -11.80 11.18
N TYR A 43 -7.07 -11.98 11.81
CA TYR A 43 -5.77 -11.90 11.15
C TYR A 43 -5.61 -12.92 10.02
N HIS A 44 -5.99 -14.18 10.23
CA HIS A 44 -5.95 -15.19 9.17
C HIS A 44 -6.90 -14.86 8.02
N THR A 45 -8.07 -14.32 8.34
CA THR A 45 -9.03 -13.85 7.32
C THR A 45 -8.45 -12.70 6.50
N LEU A 46 -7.75 -11.77 7.16
CA LEU A 46 -7.12 -10.61 6.53
C LEU A 46 -6.04 -11.04 5.53
N ILE A 47 -5.09 -11.89 5.95
CA ILE A 47 -4.04 -12.39 5.05
C ILE A 47 -4.64 -13.14 3.87
N ARG A 48 -5.60 -14.03 4.14
CA ARG A 48 -6.26 -14.81 3.08
C ARG A 48 -6.94 -13.91 2.05
N ASP A 49 -7.62 -12.85 2.49
CA ASP A 49 -8.31 -11.94 1.57
C ASP A 49 -7.34 -11.11 0.72
N ILE A 50 -6.18 -10.73 1.28
CA ILE A 50 -5.10 -10.03 0.55
C ILE A 50 -4.46 -10.96 -0.48
N GLU A 51 -4.07 -12.17 -0.07
CA GLU A 51 -3.42 -13.16 -0.94
C GLU A 51 -4.36 -13.70 -2.02
N ALA A 52 -5.65 -13.89 -1.70
CA ALA A 52 -6.66 -14.28 -2.70
C ALA A 52 -6.82 -13.22 -3.79
N PHE A 53 -6.54 -11.96 -3.46
CA PHE A 53 -6.50 -10.88 -4.43
C PHE A 53 -5.14 -10.78 -5.14
N GLY A 54 -4.16 -11.63 -4.86
CA GLY A 54 -2.83 -11.60 -5.48
C GLY A 54 -2.01 -10.38 -5.08
N LEU A 55 -2.25 -9.87 -3.88
CA LEU A 55 -1.40 -8.88 -3.21
C LEU A 55 -0.45 -9.63 -2.28
N GLU A 56 0.75 -9.08 -2.07
CA GLU A 56 1.74 -9.63 -1.15
C GLU A 56 1.65 -8.89 0.18
N ALA A 57 1.72 -9.62 1.29
CA ALA A 57 1.70 -9.04 2.63
C ALA A 57 2.87 -9.52 3.47
N GLU A 58 3.48 -8.59 4.21
CA GLU A 58 4.45 -8.84 5.25
C GLU A 58 3.91 -8.27 6.57
N VAL A 59 4.14 -8.95 7.68
CA VAL A 59 3.63 -8.52 8.99
C VAL A 59 4.79 -8.27 9.91
N ARG A 60 4.77 -7.11 10.57
CA ARG A 60 5.76 -6.66 11.53
C ARG A 60 5.10 -6.32 12.86
N HIS A 61 5.88 -6.47 13.93
CA HIS A 61 5.44 -6.05 15.25
C HIS A 61 5.37 -4.52 15.32
N GLY A 62 4.21 -4.00 15.73
CA GLY A 62 4.01 -2.59 16.03
C GLY A 62 4.37 -2.24 17.47
N TYR A 63 3.92 -1.09 17.94
CA TYR A 63 4.09 -0.70 19.34
C TYR A 63 2.90 -1.22 20.18
N GLY A 64 3.18 -1.80 21.35
CA GLY A 64 2.13 -2.31 22.25
C GLY A 64 1.38 -3.51 21.66
N THR A 65 0.06 -3.42 21.60
CA THR A 65 -0.85 -4.47 21.07
C THR A 65 -1.17 -4.28 19.60
N THR A 66 -0.22 -3.75 18.82
CA THR A 66 -0.43 -3.47 17.39
C THR A 66 0.43 -4.34 16.49
N LEU A 67 -0.15 -4.72 15.35
CA LEU A 67 0.55 -5.32 14.22
C LEU A 67 0.54 -4.33 13.05
N ILE A 68 1.69 -4.22 12.39
CA ILE A 68 1.84 -3.44 11.18
C ILE A 68 1.87 -4.43 10.02
N MET A 69 0.84 -4.37 9.18
CA MET A 69 0.80 -5.16 7.96
C MET A 69 1.19 -4.29 6.79
N LEU A 70 2.25 -4.68 6.12
CA LEU A 70 2.81 -4.06 4.93
C LEU A 70 2.28 -4.80 3.72
N ILE A 71 1.72 -4.07 2.77
CA ILE A 71 1.17 -4.63 1.54
C ILE A 71 2.00 -4.13 0.37
N ARG A 72 2.31 -5.05 -0.53
CA ARG A 72 2.94 -4.80 -1.82
C ARG A 72 2.02 -5.26 -2.94
N VAL A 73 1.89 -4.42 -3.96
CA VAL A 73 1.10 -4.71 -5.15
C VAL A 73 2.04 -5.09 -6.30
N PRO A 74 1.89 -6.28 -6.89
CA PRO A 74 2.67 -6.64 -8.08
C PRO A 74 2.47 -5.62 -9.20
N ARG A 75 3.56 -5.16 -9.83
CA ARG A 75 3.53 -4.09 -10.85
C ARG A 75 2.56 -4.36 -12.01
N ASN A 76 2.47 -5.61 -12.47
CA ASN A 76 1.51 -6.01 -13.51
C ASN A 76 0.05 -5.79 -13.07
N LYS A 77 -0.26 -6.09 -11.80
CA LYS A 77 -1.60 -5.91 -11.23
C LYS A 77 -1.91 -4.44 -11.02
N LEU A 78 -0.94 -3.67 -10.53
CA LEU A 78 -1.05 -2.23 -10.36
C LEU A 78 -1.34 -1.54 -11.70
N GLY A 79 -0.55 -1.82 -12.74
CA GLY A 79 -0.75 -1.20 -14.05
C GLY A 79 -2.05 -1.65 -14.74
N ASN A 80 -2.54 -2.85 -14.47
CA ASN A 80 -3.88 -3.26 -14.90
C ASN A 80 -4.98 -2.46 -14.19
N GLU A 81 -4.85 -2.23 -12.88
CA GLU A 81 -5.85 -1.43 -12.15
C GLU A 81 -5.83 0.03 -12.58
N VAL A 82 -4.67 0.62 -12.86
CA VAL A 82 -4.57 1.97 -13.44
C VAL A 82 -5.38 2.05 -14.74
N TYR A 83 -5.20 1.08 -15.65
CA TYR A 83 -5.97 1.02 -16.88
C TYR A 83 -7.47 0.88 -16.61
N ARG A 84 -7.88 -0.05 -15.73
CA ARG A 84 -9.29 -0.27 -15.36
C ARG A 84 -9.92 0.97 -14.73
N SER A 85 -9.19 1.69 -13.88
CA SER A 85 -9.63 2.95 -13.27
C SER A 85 -9.88 4.01 -14.34
N ARG A 86 -8.99 4.16 -15.32
CA ARG A 86 -9.19 5.12 -16.44
C ARG A 86 -10.38 4.74 -17.32
N VAL A 87 -10.60 3.44 -17.56
CA VAL A 87 -11.80 2.96 -18.28
C VAL A 87 -13.08 3.30 -17.51
N LYS A 88 -13.09 3.10 -16.19
CA LYS A 88 -14.21 3.49 -15.31
C LYS A 88 -14.45 5.01 -15.41
N ASP A 89 -13.40 5.82 -15.24
CA ASP A 89 -13.49 7.28 -15.33
C ASP A 89 -14.05 7.74 -16.69
N TRP A 90 -13.66 7.08 -17.79
CA TRP A 90 -14.20 7.35 -19.12
C TRP A 90 -15.67 6.96 -19.25
N LEU A 91 -16.04 5.77 -18.75
CA LEU A 91 -17.42 5.28 -18.80
C LEU A 91 -18.39 6.18 -18.03
N PHE A 92 -17.94 6.77 -16.92
CA PHE A 92 -18.71 7.74 -16.14
C PHE A 92 -18.58 9.19 -16.65
N GLY A 93 -17.85 9.43 -17.74
CA GLY A 93 -17.72 10.75 -18.36
C GLY A 93 -16.83 11.74 -17.60
N ILE A 94 -16.01 11.27 -16.65
CA ILE A 94 -15.02 12.08 -15.92
C ILE A 94 -13.88 12.48 -16.85
N VAL A 95 -13.44 11.55 -17.72
CA VAL A 95 -12.48 11.82 -18.79
C VAL A 95 -13.13 11.61 -20.15
N HIS A 96 -12.84 12.50 -21.10
CA HIS A 96 -13.42 12.44 -22.45
C HIS A 96 -12.61 11.57 -23.42
N VAL A 97 -11.35 11.25 -23.07
CA VAL A 97 -10.45 10.47 -23.90
C VAL A 97 -10.61 9.00 -23.55
N ARG A 98 -10.96 8.18 -24.54
CA ARG A 98 -11.06 6.74 -24.38
C ARG A 98 -9.67 6.13 -24.20
N PRO A 99 -9.39 5.40 -23.10
CA PRO A 99 -8.15 4.65 -22.98
C PRO A 99 -8.13 3.49 -24.00
N LEU A 100 -6.99 3.31 -24.68
CA LEU A 100 -6.80 2.26 -25.68
C LEU A 100 -6.24 1.00 -25.00
N GLY A 101 -6.85 -0.15 -25.27
CA GLY A 101 -6.42 -1.44 -24.71
C GLY A 101 -7.56 -2.45 -24.59
N ASP A 102 -7.24 -3.55 -23.93
CA ASP A 102 -8.11 -4.66 -23.57
C ASP A 102 -8.07 -4.95 -22.05
N SER A 103 -8.76 -5.98 -21.59
CA SER A 103 -8.82 -6.33 -20.16
C SER A 103 -7.46 -6.73 -19.55
N SER A 104 -6.50 -7.14 -20.38
CA SER A 104 -5.15 -7.53 -19.96
C SER A 104 -4.13 -6.40 -20.08
N THR A 105 -4.55 -5.22 -20.50
CA THR A 105 -3.66 -4.08 -20.69
C THR A 105 -3.09 -3.62 -19.33
N VAL A 106 -1.78 -3.40 -19.31
CA VAL A 106 -1.01 -2.92 -18.16
C VAL A 106 -0.36 -1.61 -18.56
N ILE A 107 -0.65 -0.53 -17.84
CA ILE A 107 -0.10 0.80 -18.11
C ILE A 107 0.41 1.39 -16.80
N ASP A 108 1.57 2.05 -16.85
CA ASP A 108 2.10 2.75 -15.70
C ASP A 108 1.23 3.97 -15.32
N ALA A 109 1.19 4.26 -14.02
CA ALA A 109 0.56 5.48 -13.53
C ALA A 109 1.28 6.71 -14.08
N ALA A 110 0.52 7.74 -14.47
CA ALA A 110 1.08 8.98 -14.97
C ALA A 110 1.65 9.84 -13.83
N THR A 111 1.13 9.68 -12.61
CA THR A 111 1.59 10.40 -11.43
C THR A 111 1.64 9.48 -10.20
N PRO A 112 2.49 9.76 -9.21
CA PRO A 112 2.50 9.02 -7.94
C PRO A 112 1.13 9.01 -7.24
N SER A 113 0.38 10.11 -7.33
CA SER A 113 -0.98 10.19 -6.75
C SER A 113 -1.95 9.20 -7.42
N GLU A 114 -1.86 9.00 -8.74
CA GLU A 114 -2.68 8.03 -9.47
C GLU A 114 -2.30 6.58 -9.09
N GLU A 115 -1.01 6.33 -8.89
CA GLU A 115 -0.49 5.05 -8.42
C GLU A 115 -1.07 4.72 -7.04
N ILE A 116 -0.90 5.62 -6.07
CA ILE A 116 -1.41 5.46 -4.70
C ILE A 116 -2.94 5.29 -4.70
N ARG A 117 -3.67 6.05 -5.53
CA ARG A 117 -5.12 5.90 -5.67
C ARG A 117 -5.51 4.52 -6.18
N SER A 118 -4.76 3.96 -7.13
CA SER A 118 -5.00 2.62 -7.66
C SER A 118 -4.74 1.55 -6.61
N VAL A 119 -3.66 1.68 -5.82
CA VAL A 119 -3.39 0.82 -4.65
C VAL A 119 -4.52 0.93 -3.63
N PHE A 120 -4.95 2.14 -3.29
CA PHE A 120 -6.06 2.38 -2.36
C PHE A 120 -7.34 1.67 -2.82
N HIS A 121 -7.68 1.74 -4.10
CA HIS A 121 -8.83 1.02 -4.66
C HIS A 121 -8.67 -0.50 -4.53
N LEU A 122 -7.49 -1.05 -4.85
CA LEU A 122 -7.22 -2.48 -4.70
C LEU A 122 -7.38 -2.97 -3.26
N VAL A 123 -7.01 -2.15 -2.27
CA VAL A 123 -7.13 -2.52 -0.85
C VAL A 123 -8.56 -2.34 -0.33
N THR A 124 -9.18 -1.19 -0.60
CA THR A 124 -10.41 -0.77 0.10
C THR A 124 -11.70 -1.14 -0.62
N TRP A 125 -11.71 -1.21 -1.96
CA TRP A 125 -12.95 -1.53 -2.68
C TRP A 125 -13.44 -2.92 -2.36
N THR A 126 -14.76 -3.10 -2.48
CA THR A 126 -15.41 -4.39 -2.27
C THR A 126 -14.91 -5.43 -3.27
N LYS A 127 -15.05 -6.71 -2.91
CA LYS A 127 -14.69 -7.85 -3.78
C LYS A 127 -15.41 -7.80 -5.13
N GLU A 128 -16.65 -7.31 -5.14
CA GLU A 128 -17.48 -7.10 -6.34
C GLU A 128 -16.92 -6.02 -7.28
N GLN A 129 -16.34 -4.96 -6.71
CA GLN A 129 -15.72 -3.86 -7.46
C GLN A 129 -14.29 -4.16 -7.91
N GLY A 130 -13.71 -5.25 -7.40
CA GLY A 130 -12.38 -5.72 -7.71
C GLY A 130 -11.32 -5.25 -6.71
N GLY A 131 -11.65 -5.11 -5.42
CA GLY A 131 -10.67 -4.90 -4.34
C GLY A 131 -10.73 -5.97 -3.25
N ALA A 132 -9.82 -5.88 -2.28
CA ALA A 132 -9.72 -6.80 -1.15
C ALA A 132 -10.81 -6.58 -0.08
N GLY A 133 -11.51 -5.45 -0.11
CA GLY A 133 -12.60 -5.12 0.81
C GLY A 133 -12.14 -4.73 2.21
N ILE A 134 -10.91 -4.20 2.33
CA ILE A 134 -10.29 -3.87 3.62
C ILE A 134 -10.41 -2.37 3.84
N THR A 135 -11.43 -1.98 4.61
CA THR A 135 -11.66 -0.58 4.99
C THR A 135 -11.47 -0.43 6.49
N ALA A 136 -10.54 0.44 6.90
CA ALA A 136 -10.25 0.70 8.30
C ALA A 136 -11.51 1.16 9.07
N ASN A 137 -11.67 0.68 10.30
CA ASN A 137 -12.78 1.01 11.20
C ASN A 137 -14.19 0.72 10.62
N PHE A 138 -14.32 -0.20 9.66
CA PHE A 138 -15.60 -0.46 9.00
C PHE A 138 -15.91 -1.96 8.85
N GLY A 139 -17.17 -2.32 9.11
CA GLY A 139 -17.68 -3.67 8.91
C GLY A 139 -16.98 -4.69 9.80
N GLN A 140 -16.35 -5.70 9.17
CA GLN A 140 -15.57 -6.74 9.85
C GLN A 140 -14.17 -6.26 10.28
N TRP A 141 -13.72 -5.09 9.81
CA TRP A 141 -12.35 -4.58 10.01
C TRP A 141 -12.31 -3.43 11.04
N GLN A 142 -13.00 -3.60 12.17
CA GLN A 142 -13.08 -2.55 13.20
C GLN A 142 -11.74 -2.35 13.93
N HIS A 143 -10.96 -3.42 14.07
CA HIS A 143 -9.65 -3.43 14.71
C HIS A 143 -8.53 -2.91 13.80
N ILE A 144 -8.83 -2.53 12.55
CA ILE A 144 -7.88 -1.83 11.69
C ILE A 144 -8.01 -0.33 11.97
N THR A 145 -7.15 0.19 12.84
CA THR A 145 -7.17 1.58 13.30
C THR A 145 -6.81 2.57 12.19
N ALA A 146 -5.85 2.19 11.33
CA ALA A 146 -5.37 3.06 10.26
C ALA A 146 -5.00 2.27 8.99
N SER A 147 -5.15 2.94 7.84
CA SER A 147 -4.86 2.41 6.50
C SER A 147 -4.32 3.55 5.64
N PHE A 148 -3.05 3.49 5.23
CA PHE A 148 -2.38 4.61 4.56
C PHE A 148 -1.20 4.17 3.68
N ALA A 149 -0.86 4.99 2.69
CA ALA A 149 0.37 4.84 1.91
C ALA A 149 1.58 5.45 2.65
N PRO A 150 2.77 4.83 2.56
CA PRO A 150 3.99 5.38 3.14
C PRO A 150 4.41 6.68 2.44
N HIS A 151 5.08 7.57 3.17
CA HIS A 151 5.50 8.85 2.62
C HIS A 151 6.71 8.73 1.67
N ALA A 152 6.62 9.39 0.52
CA ALA A 152 7.75 9.56 -0.40
C ALA A 152 8.72 10.66 0.09
N TRP A 153 9.54 10.35 1.12
CA TRP A 153 10.42 11.32 1.79
C TRP A 153 11.32 12.13 0.83
N THR A 154 11.91 11.46 -0.16
CA THR A 154 12.79 12.12 -1.14
C THR A 154 12.04 13.13 -2.01
N ALA A 155 10.85 12.78 -2.48
CA ALA A 155 10.00 13.67 -3.27
C ALA A 155 9.52 14.85 -2.43
N ASN A 156 9.07 14.59 -1.19
CA ASN A 156 8.60 15.60 -0.25
C ASN A 156 9.70 16.61 0.08
N LYS A 157 10.92 16.14 0.38
CA LYS A 157 12.07 17.00 0.67
C LYS A 157 12.43 17.89 -0.51
N LYS A 158 12.40 17.35 -1.73
CA LYS A 158 12.67 18.11 -2.96
C LYS A 158 11.61 19.18 -3.19
N LEU A 159 10.33 18.83 -3.02
CA LEU A 159 9.20 19.75 -3.15
C LEU A 159 9.29 20.87 -2.13
N LEU A 160 9.46 20.55 -0.84
CA LEU A 160 9.57 21.53 0.24
C LEU A 160 10.73 22.50 0.01
N LYS A 161 11.91 21.99 -0.38
CA LYS A 161 13.06 22.85 -0.69
C LYS A 161 12.77 23.81 -1.84
N LYS A 162 12.10 23.34 -2.89
CA LYS A 162 11.73 24.16 -4.05
C LYS A 162 10.73 25.25 -3.65
N LEU A 163 9.66 24.88 -2.93
CA LEU A 163 8.62 25.81 -2.50
C LEU A 163 9.17 26.84 -1.50
N SER A 164 10.05 26.44 -0.58
CA SER A 164 10.64 27.35 0.41
C SER A 164 11.53 28.43 -0.19
N ALA A 165 12.05 28.22 -1.40
CA ALA A 165 12.93 29.17 -2.07
C ALA A 165 12.16 30.22 -2.89
N LYS A 166 10.84 30.07 -3.04
CA LYS A 166 10.00 30.93 -3.87
C LYS A 166 9.14 31.87 -3.01
N MET A 167 9.02 33.12 -3.44
CA MET A 167 8.09 34.09 -2.83
C MET A 167 6.69 34.01 -3.47
N ILE A 168 6.61 33.65 -4.75
CA ILE A 168 5.35 33.50 -5.50
C ILE A 168 5.37 32.12 -6.18
N LEU A 169 4.27 31.38 -6.06
CA LEU A 169 4.11 30.05 -6.65
C LEU A 169 3.57 30.15 -8.08
N GLU A 170 4.06 29.26 -8.95
CA GLU A 170 3.57 29.12 -10.32
C GLU A 170 2.58 27.95 -10.43
N ILE A 171 1.81 27.91 -11.53
CA ILE A 171 0.85 26.84 -11.81
C ILE A 171 1.54 25.47 -11.81
N ASN A 172 2.75 25.37 -12.39
CA ASN A 172 3.54 24.13 -12.41
C ASN A 172 3.97 23.66 -11.00
N ASP A 173 4.07 24.57 -10.02
CA ASP A 173 4.32 24.17 -8.63
C ASP A 173 3.07 23.50 -8.03
N LEU A 174 1.88 24.00 -8.37
CA LEU A 174 0.60 23.39 -7.97
C LEU A 174 0.39 22.03 -8.64
N ASP A 175 0.74 21.90 -9.92
CA ASP A 175 0.68 20.62 -10.64
C ASP A 175 1.56 19.54 -9.99
N GLN A 176 2.69 19.94 -9.41
CA GLN A 176 3.57 19.02 -8.68
C GLN A 176 2.98 18.58 -7.33
N ILE A 177 2.29 19.48 -6.62
CA ILE A 177 1.56 19.15 -5.40
C ILE A 177 0.44 18.16 -5.74
N LYS A 178 -0.36 18.47 -6.76
CA LYS A 178 -1.41 17.58 -7.28
C LYS A 178 -0.85 16.21 -7.66
N ALA A 179 0.26 16.15 -8.40
CA ALA A 179 0.83 14.88 -8.85
C ALA A 179 1.32 13.99 -7.70
N LEU A 180 1.67 14.56 -6.55
CA LEU A 180 2.15 13.80 -5.39
C LEU A 180 1.04 13.45 -4.40
N PHE A 181 0.12 14.37 -4.13
CA PHE A 181 -0.88 14.24 -3.05
C PHE A 181 -2.32 14.06 -3.55
N GLY A 182 -2.56 14.21 -4.85
CA GLY A 182 -3.89 14.14 -5.46
C GLY A 182 -4.57 15.50 -5.61
N GLU A 183 -5.67 15.55 -6.35
CA GLU A 183 -6.38 16.78 -6.73
C GLU A 183 -7.03 17.54 -5.56
N LYS A 184 -7.33 16.85 -4.46
CA LYS A 184 -8.07 17.41 -3.33
C LYS A 184 -7.20 18.28 -2.42
N VAL A 185 -5.90 18.02 -2.38
CA VAL A 185 -4.92 18.71 -1.54
C VAL A 185 -4.38 19.92 -2.28
#